data_AF-A0A6A0A081-F1
#
_entry.id   AF-A0A6A0A081-F1
#
_cell.length_a   1.000
_cell.length_b   1.000
_cell.length_c   1.000
_cell.angle_alpha   90.00
_cell.angle_beta   90.00
_cell.angle_gamma   90.00
#
_symmetry.space_group_name_H-M   'P 1'
#
loop_
_entity.id
_entity.type
_entity.pdbx_description
1 polymer ?
#
loop_
_entity_poly.entity_id
_entity_poly.type
_entity_poly.pdbx_seq_one_letter_code
_entity_poly.pdbx_strand_id
1 'polypeptide(L)'
;MVSPQAMLVFGGCNAQGVFFNDFHVLDVITLTWSQPHLLTAPPAPRYHHSCCMINGRCVLYGGINSRQTFEGLVVVETRFDIDSMASIAAELSVMA
;
A
#
# COMPACT_ATOMS: atom_id res chain seq x y z
N MET A 1 -6.43 -5.80 -9.90
CA MET A 1 -6.79 -4.40 -9.50
C MET A 1 -6.98 -4.36 -7.99
N VAL A 2 -6.82 -3.21 -7.31
CA VAL A 2 -7.34 -3.11 -5.92
C VAL A 2 -8.85 -3.29 -6.01
N SER A 3 -9.42 -4.27 -5.31
CA SER A 3 -10.88 -4.35 -5.23
C SER A 3 -11.41 -3.03 -4.67
N PRO A 4 -12.63 -2.59 -5.02
CA PRO A 4 -13.28 -1.44 -4.36
C PRO A 4 -13.45 -1.59 -2.84
N GLN A 5 -13.03 -2.74 -2.29
CA GLN A 5 -13.26 -3.17 -0.92
C GLN A 5 -11.96 -3.35 -0.12
N ALA A 6 -10.85 -2.74 -0.55
CA ALA A 6 -9.61 -2.79 0.20
C ALA A 6 -9.10 -1.39 0.57
N MET A 7 -8.63 -1.24 1.80
CA MET A 7 -7.97 -0.02 2.28
C MET A 7 -6.49 -0.30 2.48
N LEU A 8 -5.65 0.49 1.79
CA LEU A 8 -4.20 0.49 2.02
C LEU A 8 -3.84 1.47 3.13
N VAL A 9 -3.01 1.03 4.06
CA VAL A 9 -2.41 1.85 5.11
C VAL A 9 -0.89 1.78 4.96
N PHE A 10 -0.22 2.92 5.08
CA PHE A 10 1.24 3.01 5.06
C PHE A 10 1.72 3.87 6.23
N GLY A 11 2.80 3.43 6.87
CA GLY A 11 3.57 4.23 7.83
C GLY A 11 2.80 4.65 9.10
N GLY A 12 3.05 5.88 9.56
CA GLY A 12 2.55 6.37 10.86
C GLY A 12 3.61 6.39 11.95
N CYS A 13 3.19 6.62 13.19
CA CYS A 13 4.07 6.59 14.36
C CYS A 13 3.34 6.09 15.61
N ASN A 14 4.08 5.49 16.55
CA ASN A 14 3.55 5.15 17.87
C ASN A 14 3.89 6.23 18.92
N ALA A 15 3.36 6.05 20.14
CA ALA A 15 3.58 6.96 21.26
C ALA A 15 5.05 7.06 21.72
N GLN A 16 5.89 6.09 21.32
CA GLN A 16 7.32 6.05 21.64
C GLN A 16 8.16 6.80 20.58
N GLY A 17 7.53 7.42 19.57
CA GLY A 17 8.24 8.12 18.50
C GLY A 17 8.91 7.19 17.50
N VAL A 18 8.49 5.92 17.44
CA VAL A 18 8.90 4.99 16.37
C VAL A 18 8.07 5.30 15.13
N PHE A 19 8.74 5.59 14.02
CA PHE A 19 8.13 5.80 12.72
C PHE A 19 8.11 4.49 11.94
N PHE A 20 7.02 4.24 11.22
CA PHE A 20 6.85 3.02 10.44
C PHE A 20 6.94 3.28 8.94
N ASN A 21 7.29 2.24 8.19
CA ASN A 21 7.30 2.20 6.72
C ASN A 21 6.69 0.91 6.16
N ASP A 22 5.95 0.17 6.97
CA ASP A 22 5.23 -1.01 6.53
C ASP A 22 3.92 -0.61 5.84
N PHE A 23 3.44 -1.55 5.03
CA PHE A 23 2.15 -1.46 4.37
C PHE A 23 1.22 -2.52 4.94
N HIS A 24 -0.04 -2.14 5.12
CA HIS A 24 -1.11 -3.04 5.54
C HIS A 24 -2.32 -2.86 4.63
N VAL A 25 -3.03 -3.94 4.39
CA VAL A 25 -4.25 -3.96 3.59
C VAL A 25 -5.36 -4.50 4.46
N LEU A 26 -6.42 -3.71 4.62
CA LEU A 26 -7.66 -4.14 5.23
C LEU A 26 -8.63 -4.54 4.12
N ASP A 27 -9.04 -5.80 4.10
CA ASP A 27 -10.27 -6.20 3.41
C ASP A 27 -11.45 -5.68 4.23
N VAL A 28 -12.23 -4.75 3.67
CA VAL A 28 -13.32 -4.09 4.41
C VAL A 28 -14.60 -4.93 4.47
N ILE A 29 -14.66 -6.06 3.76
CA ILE A 29 -15.77 -7.03 3.82
C ILE A 29 -15.52 -8.03 4.94
N THR A 30 -14.33 -8.64 4.97
CA THR A 30 -13.99 -9.66 5.98
C THR A 30 -13.42 -9.05 7.25
N LEU A 31 -13.01 -7.78 7.21
CA LEU A 31 -12.30 -7.07 8.28
C LEU A 31 -10.97 -7.73 8.66
N THR A 32 -10.32 -8.39 7.70
CA THR A 32 -9.03 -9.04 7.91
C THR A 32 -7.88 -8.18 7.38
N TRP A 33 -6.80 -8.16 8.15
CA TRP A 33 -5.56 -7.48 7.79
C TRP A 33 -4.59 -8.43 7.09
N SER A 34 -3.88 -7.92 6.09
CA SER A 34 -2.80 -8.61 5.39
C SER A 34 -1.68 -7.63 5.04
N GLN A 35 -0.51 -8.16 4.67
CA GLN A 35 0.59 -7.36 4.13
C GLN A 35 0.69 -7.56 2.62
N PRO A 36 0.78 -6.48 1.82
CA PRO A 36 0.92 -6.61 0.37
C PRO A 36 2.34 -7.05 -0.01
N HIS A 37 2.46 -7.67 -1.19
CA HIS A 37 3.77 -7.93 -1.76
C HIS A 37 4.31 -6.66 -2.44
N LEU A 38 5.48 -6.20 -1.98
CA LEU A 38 6.14 -5.02 -2.54
C LEU A 38 7.09 -5.44 -3.66
N LEU A 39 6.98 -4.81 -4.83
CA LEU A 39 7.92 -5.01 -5.93
C LEU A 39 9.21 -4.18 -5.77
N THR A 40 9.17 -3.18 -4.90
CA THR A 40 10.29 -2.27 -4.62
C THR A 40 10.51 -2.15 -3.12
N ALA A 41 11.68 -1.64 -2.72
CA ALA A 41 11.92 -1.30 -1.33
C ALA A 41 10.87 -0.28 -0.83
N PRO A 42 10.38 -0.41 0.41
CA PRO A 42 9.43 0.53 0.96
C PRO A 42 10.07 1.93 1.11
N PRO A 43 9.29 3.02 1.00
CA PRO A 43 9.78 4.35 1.29
C PRO A 43 10.32 4.45 2.73
N ALA A 44 11.17 5.43 3.01
CA ALA A 44 11.66 5.65 4.37
C ALA A 44 10.50 5.89 5.38
N PRO A 45 10.63 5.47 6.65
CA PRO A 45 9.60 5.62 7.67
C PRO A 45 9.12 7.05 7.83
N ARG A 46 7.80 7.26 7.90
CA ARG A 46 7.20 8.60 7.98
C ARG A 46 5.75 8.57 8.45
N TYR A 47 5.32 9.71 8.98
CA TYR A 47 3.92 10.04 9.30
C TYR A 47 3.56 11.43 8.71
N HIS A 48 2.31 11.88 8.86
CA HIS A 48 1.77 13.12 8.25
C HIS A 48 1.96 13.22 6.72
N HIS A 49 2.00 12.09 6.02
CA HIS A 49 2.02 12.06 4.57
C HIS A 49 0.60 11.99 4.02
N SER A 50 0.43 12.26 2.73
CA SER A 50 -0.79 11.91 1.98
C SER A 50 -0.54 10.64 1.16
N CYS A 51 -1.50 9.75 1.12
CA CYS A 51 -1.41 8.47 0.41
C CYS A 51 -2.71 8.22 -0.36
N CYS A 52 -2.61 7.84 -1.64
CA CYS A 52 -3.76 7.40 -2.43
C CYS A 52 -3.40 6.25 -3.36
N MET A 53 -4.40 5.45 -3.72
CA MET A 53 -4.27 4.39 -4.71
C MET A 53 -4.77 4.85 -6.07
N ILE A 54 -3.93 4.73 -7.09
CA ILE A 54 -4.27 5.05 -8.48
C ILE A 54 -3.81 3.90 -9.37
N ASN A 55 -4.75 3.22 -10.05
CA ASN A 55 -4.47 2.11 -10.98
C ASN A 55 -3.52 1.04 -10.42
N GLY A 56 -3.74 0.61 -9.17
CA GLY A 56 -2.92 -0.41 -8.51
C GLY A 56 -1.56 0.07 -7.99
N ARG A 57 -1.27 1.38 -8.10
CA ARG A 57 -0.06 2.00 -7.55
C ARG A 57 -0.40 2.87 -6.35
N CYS A 58 0.42 2.77 -5.33
CA CYS A 58 0.37 3.66 -4.17
C CYS A 58 1.15 4.94 -4.50
N VAL A 59 0.46 6.08 -4.48
CA VAL A 59 1.03 7.40 -4.66
C VAL A 59 1.13 8.07 -3.29
N LEU A 60 2.36 8.32 -2.85
CA LEU A 60 2.70 8.86 -1.55
C LEU A 60 3.31 10.24 -1.72
N TYR A 61 2.78 11.24 -1.02
CA TYR A 61 3.34 12.59 -1.03
C TYR A 61 3.73 13.02 0.38
N GLY A 62 4.97 13.47 0.48
CA GLY A 62 5.53 14.13 1.65
C GLY A 62 5.62 13.26 2.91
N GLY A 63 5.39 13.90 4.06
CA GLY A 63 5.53 13.35 5.40
C GLY A 63 6.79 13.81 6.13
N ILE A 64 7.00 13.35 7.35
CA ILE A 64 8.15 13.70 8.18
C ILE A 64 8.59 12.52 9.03
N ASN A 65 9.85 12.50 9.45
CA ASN A 65 10.35 11.67 10.54
C ASN A 65 11.41 12.43 11.36
N SER A 66 12.07 11.76 12.30
CA SER A 66 13.11 12.37 13.14
C SER A 66 14.37 12.85 12.41
N ARG A 67 14.55 12.51 11.13
CA ARG A 67 15.73 12.84 10.34
C ARG A 67 15.48 13.91 9.28
N GLN A 68 14.29 13.93 8.69
CA GLN A 68 13.98 14.83 7.58
C GLN A 68 12.48 15.02 7.35
N THR A 69 12.16 16.13 6.70
CA THR A 69 10.89 16.34 6.00
C THR A 69 11.00 15.75 4.61
N PHE A 70 9.96 15.07 4.15
CA PHE A 70 9.83 14.62 2.78
C PHE A 70 8.93 15.61 2.04
N GLU A 71 9.41 16.15 0.92
CA GLU A 71 8.68 17.15 0.12
C GLU A 71 8.31 16.62 -1.27
N GLY A 72 8.64 15.36 -1.55
CA GLY A 72 8.51 14.74 -2.86
C GLY A 72 7.38 13.72 -2.96
N LEU A 73 7.13 13.34 -4.21
CA LEU A 73 6.25 12.23 -4.59
C LEU A 73 7.05 10.92 -4.64
N VAL A 74 6.48 9.85 -4.12
CA VAL A 74 6.97 8.47 -4.30
C VAL A 74 5.82 7.63 -4.83
N VAL A 75 6.10 6.84 -5.87
CA VAL A 75 5.15 5.86 -6.40
C VAL A 75 5.67 4.47 -6.05
N VAL A 76 4.85 3.70 -5.33
CA VAL A 76 5.16 2.33 -4.94
C VAL A 76 4.25 1.40 -5.70
N GLU A 77 4.85 0.46 -6.42
CA GLU A 77 4.11 -0.62 -7.05
C GLU A 77 3.87 -1.74 -6.03
N THR A 78 2.61 -1.91 -5.69
CA THR A 78 2.11 -2.89 -4.73
C THR A 78 1.32 -3.95 -5.49
N ARG A 79 1.70 -5.22 -5.34
CA ARG A 79 0.81 -6.32 -5.76
C ARG A 79 -0.05 -6.68 -4.56
N PHE A 80 -1.35 -6.48 -4.74
CA PHE A 80 -2.35 -6.99 -3.81
C PHE A 80 -2.78 -8.34 -4.35
N ASP A 81 -2.56 -9.40 -3.57
CA ASP A 81 -3.19 -10.70 -3.82
C ASP A 81 -4.68 -10.63 -3.41
N ILE A 82 -5.40 -9.62 -3.91
CA ILE A 82 -6.87 -9.56 -3.85
C ILE A 82 -7.45 -10.60 -4.82
N ASP A 83 -6.64 -11.01 -5.79
CA ASP A 83 -6.93 -12.06 -6.71
C ASP A 83 -6.44 -13.39 -6.13
N SER A 84 -7.19 -13.91 -5.14
CA SER A 84 -7.32 -15.37 -5.01
C SER A 84 -7.59 -15.94 -6.41
N MET A 85 -7.06 -17.14 -6.71
CA MET A 85 -7.00 -17.87 -8.00
C MET A 85 -8.05 -17.61 -9.12
N ALA A 86 -9.20 -17.01 -8.82
CA ALA A 86 -10.26 -16.59 -9.73
C ALA A 86 -9.87 -15.53 -10.79
N SER A 87 -9.00 -14.56 -10.50
CA SER A 87 -8.67 -13.51 -11.50
C SER A 87 -7.61 -13.93 -12.52
N ILE A 88 -6.66 -14.80 -12.11
CA ILE A 88 -5.70 -15.43 -13.04
C ILE A 88 -6.46 -16.32 -14.05
N ALA A 89 -7.48 -17.04 -13.61
CA ALA A 89 -8.34 -17.84 -14.48
C ALA A 89 -9.14 -16.97 -15.47
N ALA A 90 -9.59 -15.78 -15.04
CA ALA A 90 -10.27 -14.83 -15.91
C ALA A 90 -9.33 -14.30 -17.02
N GLU A 91 -8.11 -13.84 -16.70
CA GLU A 91 -7.15 -13.36 -17.70
C GLU A 91 -6.73 -14.46 -18.70
N LEU A 92 -6.55 -15.71 -18.25
CA LEU A 92 -6.25 -16.84 -19.13
C LEU A 92 -7.40 -17.20 -20.08
N SER A 93 -8.66 -16.94 -19.68
CA SER A 93 -9.83 -17.22 -20.53
C SER A 93 -10.07 -16.18 -21.63
N VAL A 94 -9.51 -14.97 -21.51
CA VAL A 94 -9.63 -13.92 -22.55
C VAL A 94 -8.50 -14.02 -23.60
N MET A 95 -7.47 -14.81 -23.31
CA MET A 95 -6.36 -15.08 -24.25
C MET A 95 -6.54 -16.39 -25.05
N ALA A 96 -7.69 -17.05 -24.92
CA ALA A 96 -8.05 -18.28 -25.64
C ALA A 96 -9.07 -18.01 -26.76
#